data_AF-A0A0K2RXJ8-F1
#
_entry.id   AF-A0A0K2RXJ8-F1
#
_cell.length_a   1.000
_cell.length_b   1.000
_cell.length_c   1.000
_cell.angle_alpha   90.00
_cell.angle_beta   90.00
_cell.angle_gamma   90.00
#
_symmetry.space_group_name_H-M   'P 1'
#
loop_
_entity.id
_entity.type
_entity.pdbx_description
1 polymer ?
#
loop_
_entity_poly.entity_id
_entity_poly.type
_entity_poly.pdbx_seq_one_letter_code
_entity_poly.pdbx_strand_id
1 'polypeptide(L)'
;MSQDFKQSSDTAHNSSAPLLAPEDTPEASSQADSKKHRRSRIELAVGAVALAGVLYLPFSPLFSFYDSSEARLSSADTAVPATASATSASTVVSSSSTQGPKILRPSVTAPDANTIFVDASEDSAYYAGIRWAVRTQTMEPVSEDNFGAEDPVTRGELITMFYRLAGSPAVTRPEHSPYADVDESDPNYDAYLWARQERITSGWVDGKFHAEARLSNASAAALLYRADGAQKIQMSGTSPFSDVSSATPFYRQIVWASRHGVSTVSEGNAFEPTAQTSRGRVAMMMYLYFRTS
;
A
#
# COMPACT_ATOMS: atom_id res chain seq x y z
N MET A 1 39.39 31.42 -58.65
CA MET A 1 40.67 30.82 -58.19
C MET A 1 40.30 29.48 -57.57
N SER A 2 40.12 28.44 -58.39
CA SER A 2 41.15 27.47 -58.88
C SER A 2 41.43 26.41 -57.80
N GLN A 3 40.91 25.17 -57.94
CA GLN A 3 41.49 24.01 -58.68
C GLN A 3 42.70 23.43 -57.91
N ASP A 4 42.95 22.14 -57.64
CA ASP A 4 42.65 20.83 -58.26
C ASP A 4 43.01 19.70 -57.25
N PHE A 5 42.32 18.56 -57.18
CA PHE A 5 42.55 17.29 -57.91
C PHE A 5 43.89 16.57 -57.63
N LYS A 6 43.82 15.35 -57.06
CA LYS A 6 44.53 14.17 -57.61
C LYS A 6 44.09 12.84 -56.97
N GLN A 7 43.72 11.93 -57.87
CA GLN A 7 43.39 10.52 -57.74
C GLN A 7 44.30 9.79 -58.75
N SER A 8 44.88 8.63 -58.38
CA SER A 8 45.46 7.57 -59.24
C SER A 8 45.78 6.38 -58.32
N SER A 9 45.28 5.14 -58.45
CA SER A 9 45.15 4.16 -59.54
C SER A 9 46.41 3.29 -59.76
N ASP A 10 46.23 1.96 -59.61
CA ASP A 10 46.78 0.82 -60.40
C ASP A 10 46.72 -0.46 -59.52
N THR A 11 45.99 -1.56 -59.79
CA THR A 11 45.72 -2.43 -60.97
C THR A 11 46.82 -3.45 -61.29
N ALA A 12 46.50 -4.74 -61.12
CA ALA A 12 46.88 -5.92 -61.93
C ALA A 12 46.27 -7.19 -61.26
N HIS A 13 45.77 -8.26 -61.89
CA HIS A 13 45.49 -8.62 -63.29
C HIS A 13 44.65 -9.93 -63.29
N ASN A 14 43.68 -10.06 -64.22
CA ASN A 14 43.28 -11.18 -65.10
C ASN A 14 43.19 -12.64 -64.55
N SER A 15 42.25 -13.52 -64.96
CA SER A 15 41.77 -13.75 -66.33
C SER A 15 40.56 -14.72 -66.41
N SER A 16 39.77 -14.50 -67.46
CA SER A 16 39.08 -15.48 -68.35
C SER A 16 37.75 -16.16 -67.95
N ALA A 17 36.79 -15.98 -68.87
CA ALA A 17 35.42 -16.49 -68.96
C ALA A 17 35.33 -17.77 -69.86
N PRO A 18 34.20 -18.09 -70.54
CA PRO A 18 32.92 -18.68 -70.08
C PRO A 18 32.54 -19.96 -70.89
N LEU A 19 31.40 -20.65 -70.63
CA LEU A 19 30.51 -21.23 -71.67
C LEU A 19 29.25 -21.98 -71.15
N LEU A 20 28.10 -21.62 -71.74
CA LEU A 20 26.95 -22.43 -72.23
C LEU A 20 26.12 -23.37 -71.30
N ALA A 21 24.80 -23.11 -71.29
CA ALA A 21 23.71 -24.04 -70.98
C ALA A 21 23.40 -24.97 -72.18
N PRO A 22 22.60 -26.04 -71.98
CA PRO A 22 21.18 -25.98 -72.37
C PRO A 22 20.20 -26.75 -71.46
N GLU A 23 18.90 -26.48 -71.67
CA GLU A 23 17.72 -27.20 -71.13
C GLU A 23 17.68 -28.69 -71.49
N ASP A 24 17.08 -29.51 -70.62
CA ASP A 24 15.98 -30.44 -70.96
C ASP A 24 15.42 -31.14 -69.70
N THR A 25 14.10 -31.20 -69.59
CA THR A 25 13.29 -32.10 -68.72
C THR A 25 12.69 -33.19 -69.62
N PRO A 26 12.42 -34.46 -69.18
CA PRO A 26 11.38 -34.74 -68.18
C PRO A 26 11.48 -36.09 -67.38
N GLU A 27 10.42 -36.33 -66.58
CA GLU A 27 9.85 -37.60 -66.09
C GLU A 27 10.38 -38.33 -64.82
N ALA A 28 9.54 -38.22 -63.78
CA ALA A 28 8.97 -39.27 -62.91
C ALA A 28 9.79 -40.51 -62.49
N SER A 29 10.04 -40.64 -61.18
CA SER A 29 9.66 -41.85 -60.43
C SER A 29 9.65 -41.62 -58.92
N SER A 30 8.74 -42.33 -58.28
CA SER A 30 8.33 -42.34 -56.88
C SER A 30 9.44 -42.62 -55.86
N GLN A 31 9.36 -41.98 -54.68
CA GLN A 31 9.44 -42.69 -53.41
C GLN A 31 8.78 -41.87 -52.28
N ALA A 32 7.80 -42.51 -51.65
CA ALA A 32 7.11 -42.04 -50.47
C ALA A 32 8.01 -42.18 -49.25
N ASP A 33 8.08 -41.16 -48.41
CA ASP A 33 8.51 -41.36 -47.03
C ASP A 33 7.74 -40.48 -46.04
N SER A 34 7.21 -41.14 -45.02
CA SER A 34 6.19 -40.63 -44.11
C SER A 34 6.78 -39.63 -43.11
N LYS A 35 6.26 -38.40 -43.05
CA LYS A 35 6.51 -37.47 -41.95
C LYS A 35 5.26 -37.30 -41.08
N LYS A 36 5.29 -38.06 -40.00
CA LYS A 36 4.36 -38.09 -38.86
C LYS A 36 4.16 -36.68 -38.28
N HIS A 37 2.98 -36.10 -38.49
CA HIS A 37 2.58 -34.81 -37.92
C HIS A 37 2.38 -34.94 -36.41
N ARG A 38 3.37 -34.51 -35.62
CA ARG A 38 3.29 -34.48 -34.15
C ARG A 38 2.54 -33.21 -33.74
N ARG A 39 1.24 -33.33 -33.46
CA ARG A 39 0.42 -32.26 -32.88
C ARG A 39 0.98 -31.90 -31.50
N SER A 40 1.59 -30.73 -31.36
CA SER A 40 1.97 -30.17 -30.07
C SER A 40 0.70 -29.75 -29.32
N ARG A 41 0.29 -30.53 -28.33
CA ARG A 41 -0.68 -30.11 -27.32
C ARG A 41 -0.07 -28.94 -26.54
N ILE A 42 -0.72 -27.79 -26.59
CA ILE A 42 -0.46 -26.68 -25.69
C ILE A 42 -1.09 -27.09 -24.36
N GLU A 43 -0.25 -27.60 -23.45
CA GLU A 43 -0.61 -27.79 -22.05
C GLU A 43 -0.68 -26.38 -21.41
N LEU A 44 -1.90 -25.89 -21.18
CA LEU A 44 -2.15 -24.73 -20.34
C LEU A 44 -1.79 -25.12 -18.90
N ALA A 45 -0.55 -24.86 -18.50
CA ALA A 45 -0.17 -24.92 -17.10
C ALA A 45 -0.86 -23.74 -16.38
N VAL A 46 -2.06 -24.01 -15.85
CA VAL A 46 -2.73 -23.16 -14.87
C VAL A 46 -1.89 -23.20 -13.61
N GLY A 47 -0.92 -22.29 -13.51
CA GLY A 47 -0.19 -22.03 -12.30
C GLY A 47 -1.18 -21.55 -11.24
N ALA A 48 -1.40 -22.38 -10.22
CA ALA A 48 -2.17 -22.02 -9.05
C ALA A 48 -1.54 -20.79 -8.39
N VAL A 49 -2.17 -19.63 -8.56
CA VAL A 49 -1.90 -18.46 -7.73
C VAL A 49 -2.38 -18.83 -6.33
N ALA A 50 -1.44 -19.11 -5.43
CA ALA A 50 -1.71 -19.12 -4.01
C ALA A 50 -2.09 -17.70 -3.60
N LEU A 51 -3.38 -17.38 -3.69
CA LEU A 51 -3.97 -16.23 -3.03
C LEU A 51 -3.78 -16.46 -1.53
N ALA A 52 -2.74 -15.87 -0.96
CA ALA A 52 -2.64 -15.65 0.47
C ALA A 52 -3.80 -14.71 0.84
N GLY A 53 -4.97 -15.32 1.11
CA GLY A 53 -6.10 -14.66 1.72
C GLY A 53 -5.69 -14.22 3.13
N VAL A 54 -5.06 -13.05 3.23
CA VAL A 54 -4.89 -12.36 4.49
C VAL A 54 -6.30 -11.93 4.90
N LEU A 55 -6.93 -12.74 5.74
CA LEU A 55 -8.21 -12.44 6.36
C LEU A 55 -8.00 -11.22 7.28
N TYR A 56 -8.08 -10.02 6.72
CA TYR A 56 -8.07 -8.80 7.50
C TYR A 56 -9.43 -8.66 8.14
N LEU A 57 -9.58 -9.21 9.35
CA LEU A 57 -10.75 -8.96 10.17
C LEU A 57 -10.75 -7.46 10.49
N PRO A 58 -11.76 -6.67 10.05
CA PRO A 58 -11.96 -5.35 10.61
C PRO A 58 -12.17 -5.58 12.11
N PHE A 59 -11.34 -4.94 12.92
CA PHE A 59 -11.44 -4.92 14.37
C PHE A 59 -12.91 -4.98 14.80
N SER A 60 -13.34 -6.12 15.34
CA SER A 60 -14.67 -6.23 15.93
C SER A 60 -14.79 -5.13 16.98
N PRO A 61 -15.88 -4.35 17.02
CA PRO A 61 -16.14 -3.44 18.11
C PRO A 61 -16.66 -4.27 19.28
N LEU A 62 -15.85 -5.19 19.81
CA LEU A 62 -16.18 -5.86 21.06
C LEU A 62 -15.75 -4.92 22.19
N PHE A 63 -16.73 -4.60 23.04
CA PHE A 63 -16.80 -3.50 24.01
C PHE A 63 -17.30 -2.15 23.48
N SER A 64 -18.41 -2.17 22.73
CA SER A 64 -19.48 -1.21 23.04
C SER A 64 -20.34 -1.87 24.12
N PHE A 65 -20.46 -1.25 25.29
CA PHE A 65 -21.49 -1.60 26.25
C PHE A 65 -22.84 -1.54 25.52
N TYR A 66 -23.44 -2.69 25.28
CA TYR A 66 -24.82 -2.82 24.85
C TYR A 66 -25.66 -2.64 26.10
N ASP A 67 -26.13 -1.41 26.29
CA ASP A 67 -27.15 -1.05 27.27
C ASP A 67 -28.41 -1.88 26.99
N SER A 68 -28.69 -2.82 27.89
CA SER A 68 -29.79 -3.78 27.79
C SER A 68 -30.97 -3.25 28.60
N SER A 69 -31.60 -2.19 28.11
CA SER A 69 -32.95 -1.86 28.55
C SER A 69 -33.74 -1.39 27.35
N GLU A 70 -34.50 -2.33 26.75
CA GLU A 70 -35.74 -2.13 25.99
C GLU A 70 -36.00 -3.42 25.17
N ALA A 71 -36.48 -4.46 25.86
CA ALA A 71 -37.22 -5.57 25.25
C ALA A 71 -37.97 -6.33 26.35
N ARG A 72 -39.11 -5.80 26.78
CA ARG A 72 -40.13 -6.58 27.48
C ARG A 72 -41.22 -6.97 26.48
N LEU A 73 -41.37 -8.27 26.25
CA LEU A 73 -42.62 -8.87 25.76
C LEU A 73 -43.12 -9.86 26.83
N SER A 74 -44.28 -9.53 27.42
CA SER A 74 -45.53 -10.34 27.50
C SER A 74 -45.39 -11.84 27.14
N SER A 75 -45.83 -12.88 27.85
CA SER A 75 -46.72 -13.20 29.00
C SER A 75 -46.27 -14.62 29.52
N ALA A 76 -46.62 -15.23 30.65
CA ALA A 76 -47.81 -15.20 31.49
C ALA A 76 -47.54 -15.84 32.88
N ASP A 77 -48.28 -15.31 33.85
CA ASP A 77 -48.97 -15.94 34.99
C ASP A 77 -48.32 -16.34 36.33
N THR A 78 -49.06 -15.87 37.37
CA THR A 78 -49.23 -16.28 38.77
C THR A 78 -48.25 -15.84 39.89
N ALA A 79 -48.81 -14.93 40.71
CA ALA A 79 -48.69 -14.72 42.17
C ALA A 79 -47.64 -13.74 42.75
N VAL A 80 -48.13 -12.98 43.73
CA VAL A 80 -47.70 -11.71 44.37
C VAL A 80 -47.55 -11.97 45.89
N PRO A 81 -47.02 -11.08 46.77
CA PRO A 81 -45.98 -10.03 46.69
C PRO A 81 -44.85 -10.24 47.75
N ALA A 82 -43.78 -9.43 47.71
CA ALA A 82 -43.36 -8.62 48.88
C ALA A 82 -42.12 -7.73 48.61
N THR A 83 -42.26 -6.48 49.06
CA THR A 83 -41.24 -5.50 49.51
C THR A 83 -40.33 -4.78 48.51
N ALA A 84 -40.43 -3.46 48.60
CA ALA A 84 -39.72 -2.41 47.89
C ALA A 84 -38.27 -2.23 48.36
N SER A 85 -37.43 -1.64 47.50
CA SER A 85 -36.49 -0.59 47.86
C SER A 85 -35.99 0.14 46.62
N ALA A 86 -36.13 1.47 46.64
CA ALA A 86 -35.48 2.41 45.72
C ALA A 86 -33.99 2.52 46.03
N THR A 87 -33.16 2.95 45.07
CA THR A 87 -32.10 4.00 45.23
C THR A 87 -31.22 4.11 43.96
N SER A 88 -31.08 5.37 43.51
CA SER A 88 -30.01 6.01 42.73
C SER A 88 -29.67 5.56 41.30
N ALA A 89 -30.15 6.34 40.33
CA ALA A 89 -29.53 6.47 39.02
C ALA A 89 -28.35 7.45 39.10
N SER A 90 -27.11 6.93 38.97
CA SER A 90 -25.93 7.76 38.72
C SER A 90 -25.90 8.16 37.25
N THR A 91 -26.07 9.45 36.98
CA THR A 91 -25.82 10.06 35.68
C THR A 91 -24.32 9.98 35.38
N VAL A 92 -23.92 9.03 34.52
CA VAL A 92 -22.55 8.94 34.03
C VAL A 92 -22.41 9.97 32.90
N VAL A 93 -21.72 11.08 33.20
CA VAL A 93 -21.31 12.06 32.20
C VAL A 93 -20.35 11.35 31.24
N SER A 94 -20.82 11.11 30.01
CA SER A 94 -19.98 10.62 28.92
C SER A 94 -19.04 11.74 28.47
N SER A 95 -17.80 11.73 28.97
CA SER A 95 -16.73 12.58 28.46
C SER A 95 -16.31 12.06 27.07
N SER A 96 -16.85 12.65 26.01
CA SER A 96 -16.33 12.45 24.66
C SER A 96 -15.00 13.19 24.50
N SER A 97 -13.89 12.55 24.84
CA SER A 97 -12.57 13.01 24.39
C SER A 97 -12.46 12.74 22.89
N THR A 98 -12.66 13.76 22.07
CA THR A 98 -12.21 13.71 20.67
C THR A 98 -10.69 13.78 20.72
N GLN A 99 -10.03 12.62 20.76
CA GLN A 99 -8.57 12.53 20.73
C GLN A 99 -8.12 13.06 19.36
N GLY A 100 -7.35 14.15 19.35
CA GLY A 100 -6.82 14.78 18.13
C GLY A 100 -5.78 13.91 17.40
N PRO A 101 -5.16 14.44 16.33
CA PRO A 101 -4.10 13.74 15.61
C PRO A 101 -2.97 13.31 16.54
N LYS A 102 -2.44 12.11 16.31
CA LYS A 102 -1.37 11.48 17.11
C LYS A 102 0.01 11.69 16.51
N ILE A 103 0.05 12.15 15.27
CA ILE A 103 1.26 12.53 14.54
C ILE A 103 1.31 14.04 14.41
N LEU A 104 2.52 14.61 14.54
CA LEU A 104 2.75 16.05 14.51
C LEU A 104 3.26 16.48 13.15
N ARG A 105 2.99 17.74 12.78
CA ARG A 105 3.55 18.32 11.55
C ARG A 105 5.08 18.37 11.68
N PRO A 106 5.83 17.72 10.78
CA PRO A 106 7.29 17.77 10.86
C PRO A 106 7.81 19.15 10.46
N SER A 107 8.96 19.51 11.02
CA SER A 107 9.73 20.66 10.54
C SER A 107 10.59 20.24 9.35
N VAL A 108 10.87 21.19 8.45
CA VAL A 108 11.87 20.97 7.39
C VAL A 108 13.26 21.05 8.04
N THR A 109 13.96 19.92 8.06
CA THR A 109 15.29 19.79 8.69
C THR A 109 16.42 19.84 7.67
N ALA A 110 16.15 19.51 6.41
CA ALA A 110 17.14 19.49 5.33
C ALA A 110 16.65 20.28 4.09
N PRO A 111 16.57 21.63 4.17
CA PRO A 111 16.03 22.45 3.07
C PRO A 111 16.84 22.32 1.76
N ASP A 112 18.14 22.07 1.88
CA ASP A 112 19.11 21.99 0.78
C ASP A 112 19.39 20.55 0.32
N ALA A 113 18.67 19.55 0.84
CA ALA A 113 18.84 18.17 0.41
C ALA A 113 18.59 18.02 -1.11
N ASN A 114 19.36 17.16 -1.77
CA ASN A 114 19.01 16.73 -3.11
C ASN A 114 17.70 15.95 -3.04
N THR A 115 16.72 16.37 -3.85
CA THR A 115 15.40 15.75 -3.89
C THR A 115 15.01 15.35 -5.32
N ILE A 116 15.99 15.31 -6.22
CA ILE A 116 15.80 14.88 -7.60
C ILE A 116 16.46 13.51 -7.70
N PHE A 117 15.65 12.52 -8.06
CA PHE A 117 16.08 11.13 -8.18
C PHE A 117 15.76 10.63 -9.58
N VAL A 118 16.56 9.68 -10.08
CA VAL A 118 16.36 9.09 -11.41
C VAL A 118 15.03 8.35 -11.50
N ASP A 119 14.63 7.68 -10.43
CA ASP A 119 13.38 6.92 -10.31
C ASP A 119 12.18 7.77 -9.88
N ALA A 120 12.36 9.07 -9.68
CA ALA A 120 11.31 10.03 -9.35
C ALA A 120 11.66 11.43 -9.87
N SER A 121 11.63 11.58 -11.20
CA SER A 121 11.83 12.88 -11.87
C SER A 121 10.70 13.87 -11.53
N GLU A 122 10.86 15.13 -11.96
CA GLU A 122 9.87 16.19 -11.69
C GLU A 122 8.48 15.91 -12.26
N ASP A 123 8.40 15.10 -13.31
CA ASP A 123 7.15 14.66 -13.94
C ASP A 123 6.46 13.50 -13.19
N SER A 124 7.13 12.93 -12.18
CA SER A 124 6.56 11.85 -11.38
C SER A 124 5.36 12.33 -10.57
N ALA A 125 4.30 11.50 -10.55
CA ALA A 125 3.14 11.71 -9.70
C ALA A 125 3.48 11.73 -8.19
N TYR A 126 4.68 11.27 -7.79
CA TYR A 126 5.15 11.24 -6.40
C TYR A 126 6.14 12.35 -6.06
N TYR A 127 6.56 13.18 -7.04
CA TYR A 127 7.65 14.14 -6.90
C TYR A 127 7.49 15.04 -5.66
N ALA A 128 6.37 15.76 -5.53
CA ALA A 128 6.17 16.67 -4.39
C ALA A 128 6.19 15.95 -3.03
N GLY A 129 5.65 14.72 -2.99
CA GLY A 129 5.67 13.87 -1.80
C GLY A 129 7.07 13.44 -1.40
N ILE A 130 7.85 12.96 -2.36
CA ILE A 130 9.24 12.51 -2.16
C ILE A 130 10.10 13.68 -1.70
N ARG A 131 9.99 14.85 -2.35
CA ARG A 131 10.70 16.07 -1.92
C ARG A 131 10.38 16.44 -0.48
N TRP A 132 9.10 16.41 -0.11
CA TRP A 132 8.67 16.70 1.25
C TRP A 132 9.24 15.68 2.24
N ALA A 133 9.18 14.39 1.92
CA ALA A 133 9.63 13.31 2.80
C ALA A 133 11.15 13.39 3.06
N VAL A 134 11.95 13.69 2.04
CA VAL A 134 13.41 13.86 2.17
C VAL A 134 13.74 15.12 2.98
N ARG A 135 13.11 16.25 2.68
CA ARG A 135 13.38 17.54 3.36
C ARG A 135 12.98 17.55 4.84
N THR A 136 12.00 16.73 5.20
CA THR A 136 11.56 16.53 6.59
C THR A 136 12.24 15.33 7.26
N GLN A 137 13.10 14.60 6.53
CA GLN A 137 13.75 13.37 6.98
C GLN A 137 12.76 12.31 7.49
N THR A 138 11.53 12.32 6.95
CA THR A 138 10.49 11.34 7.25
C THR A 138 10.74 10.03 6.49
N MET A 139 11.38 10.12 5.32
CA MET A 139 11.90 8.98 4.56
C MET A 139 13.29 9.32 4.01
N GLU A 140 14.18 8.34 4.02
CA GLU A 140 15.52 8.44 3.44
C GLU A 140 15.55 7.73 2.08
N PRO A 141 16.24 8.27 1.05
CA PRO A 141 16.41 7.59 -0.22
C PRO A 141 17.24 6.30 -0.07
N VAL A 142 17.05 5.33 -0.98
CA VAL A 142 17.76 4.04 -0.92
C VAL A 142 19.21 4.13 -1.43
N SER A 143 19.53 5.19 -2.17
CA SER A 143 20.89 5.53 -2.63
C SER A 143 20.99 7.04 -2.93
N GLU A 144 22.16 7.52 -3.33
CA GLU A 144 22.36 8.92 -3.74
C GLU A 144 21.43 9.34 -4.89
N ASP A 145 21.24 8.47 -5.88
CA ASP A 145 20.51 8.77 -7.11
C ASP A 145 19.08 8.20 -7.18
N ASN A 146 18.70 7.31 -6.24
CA ASN A 146 17.41 6.64 -6.24
C ASN A 146 16.69 6.74 -4.90
N PHE A 147 15.41 7.08 -4.94
CA PHE A 147 14.56 7.13 -3.76
C PHE A 147 13.96 5.75 -3.38
N GLY A 148 13.82 4.86 -4.36
CA GLY A 148 13.04 3.63 -4.27
C GLY A 148 11.55 3.91 -4.43
N ALA A 149 11.15 4.79 -5.34
CA ALA A 149 9.78 5.32 -5.41
C ALA A 149 8.71 4.24 -5.59
N GLU A 150 9.02 3.17 -6.33
CA GLU A 150 8.14 2.04 -6.57
C GLU A 150 8.33 0.88 -5.60
N ASP A 151 9.33 0.94 -4.70
CA ASP A 151 9.54 -0.15 -3.75
C ASP A 151 8.37 -0.22 -2.77
N PRO A 152 7.94 -1.44 -2.39
CA PRO A 152 6.82 -1.61 -1.48
C PRO A 152 7.17 -1.12 -0.08
N VAL A 153 6.18 -0.55 0.61
CA VAL A 153 6.32 -0.16 2.03
C VAL A 153 5.80 -1.26 2.94
N THR A 154 6.57 -1.58 3.97
CA THR A 154 6.18 -2.52 5.01
C THR A 154 5.37 -1.84 6.12
N ARG A 155 4.68 -2.65 6.91
CA ARG A 155 3.98 -2.16 8.10
C ARG A 155 4.92 -1.51 9.11
N GLY A 156 6.06 -2.16 9.36
CA GLY A 156 7.06 -1.68 10.31
C GLY A 156 7.57 -0.31 9.93
N GLU A 157 7.88 -0.10 8.65
CA GLU A 157 8.34 1.20 8.12
C GLU A 157 7.30 2.31 8.34
N LEU A 158 6.04 2.08 7.97
CA LEU A 158 4.99 3.10 8.12
C LEU A 158 4.70 3.42 9.60
N ILE A 159 4.68 2.42 10.47
CA ILE A 159 4.45 2.63 11.91
C ILE A 159 5.64 3.36 12.55
N THR A 160 6.86 3.00 12.18
CA THR A 160 8.07 3.68 12.66
C THR A 160 8.08 5.14 12.21
N MET A 161 7.68 5.43 10.97
CA MET A 161 7.47 6.79 10.50
C MET A 161 6.47 7.56 11.38
N PHE A 162 5.30 6.98 11.65
CA PHE A 162 4.29 7.64 12.49
C PHE A 162 4.81 7.90 13.91
N TYR A 163 5.54 6.95 14.49
CA TYR A 163 6.14 7.10 15.81
C TYR A 163 7.15 8.27 15.85
N ARG A 164 8.01 8.38 14.83
CA ARG A 164 8.94 9.52 14.70
C ARG A 164 8.18 10.85 14.54
N LEU A 165 7.13 10.87 13.72
CA LEU A 165 6.27 12.05 13.56
C LEU A 165 5.50 12.41 14.83
N ALA A 166 5.24 11.45 15.73
CA ALA A 166 4.68 11.70 17.05
C ALA A 166 5.71 12.27 18.05
N GLY A 167 6.97 12.45 17.63
CA GLY A 167 8.07 12.90 18.48
C GLY A 167 8.74 11.79 19.28
N SER A 168 8.58 10.53 18.86
CA SER A 168 9.11 9.34 19.54
C SER A 168 8.78 9.32 21.05
N PRO A 169 7.49 9.40 21.43
CA PRO A 169 7.09 9.48 22.83
C PRO A 169 7.56 8.26 23.62
N ALA A 170 7.82 8.45 24.92
CA ALA A 170 8.17 7.36 25.81
C ALA A 170 7.02 6.33 25.87
N VAL A 171 7.38 5.05 25.86
CA VAL A 171 6.43 3.94 25.82
C VAL A 171 6.55 3.12 27.09
N THR A 172 5.40 2.74 27.65
CA THR A 172 5.39 1.79 28.77
C THR A 172 5.57 0.38 28.20
N ARG A 173 6.73 -0.24 28.45
CA ARG A 173 6.98 -1.63 28.05
C ARG A 173 6.27 -2.61 29.01
N PRO A 174 5.47 -3.56 28.52
CA PRO A 174 4.91 -4.61 29.36
C PRO A 174 6.00 -5.58 29.83
N GLU A 175 5.71 -6.40 30.83
CA GLU A 175 6.62 -7.47 31.31
C GLU A 175 6.94 -8.51 30.24
N HIS A 176 5.99 -8.75 29.32
CA HIS A 176 6.15 -9.63 28.18
C HIS A 176 5.68 -8.95 26.91
N SER A 177 6.48 -9.08 25.85
CA SER A 177 6.09 -8.59 24.54
C SER A 177 4.72 -9.11 24.09
N PRO A 178 3.81 -8.24 23.60
CA PRO A 178 2.54 -8.66 23.03
C PRO A 178 2.69 -9.25 21.62
N TYR A 179 3.90 -9.23 21.05
CA TYR A 179 4.20 -9.66 19.69
C TYR A 179 5.20 -10.81 19.72
N ALA A 180 4.75 -11.99 19.26
CA ALA A 180 5.57 -13.19 19.26
C ALA A 180 6.69 -13.19 18.19
N ASP A 181 6.63 -12.29 17.22
CA ASP A 181 7.55 -12.17 16.09
C ASP A 181 8.43 -10.92 16.15
N VAL A 182 8.42 -10.18 17.26
CA VAL A 182 9.29 -9.01 17.45
C VAL A 182 10.08 -9.17 18.74
N ASP A 183 11.40 -9.15 18.60
CA ASP A 183 12.33 -9.15 19.73
C ASP A 183 12.33 -7.80 20.46
N GLU A 184 12.43 -7.78 21.78
CA GLU A 184 12.42 -6.54 22.57
C GLU A 184 13.67 -5.66 22.36
N SER A 185 14.73 -6.22 21.77
CA SER A 185 15.93 -5.52 21.32
C SER A 185 15.80 -4.90 19.92
N ASP A 186 14.71 -5.15 19.20
CA ASP A 186 14.43 -4.49 17.91
C ASP A 186 14.41 -2.95 18.12
N PRO A 187 15.18 -2.17 17.33
CA PRO A 187 15.22 -0.72 17.49
C PRO A 187 13.86 -0.04 17.26
N ASN A 188 12.92 -0.69 16.58
CA ASN A 188 11.57 -0.19 16.31
C ASN A 188 10.52 -0.77 17.29
N TYR A 189 10.93 -1.57 18.27
CA TYR A 189 10.01 -2.21 19.22
C TYR A 189 9.07 -1.20 19.91
N ASP A 190 9.62 -0.07 20.37
CA ASP A 190 8.84 0.99 21.01
C ASP A 190 7.82 1.62 20.05
N ALA A 191 8.15 1.77 18.77
CA ALA A 191 7.21 2.27 17.76
C ALA A 191 5.98 1.35 17.63
N TYR A 192 6.20 0.03 17.68
CA TYR A 192 5.12 -0.95 17.56
C TYR A 192 4.24 -0.97 18.82
N LEU A 193 4.86 -0.91 20.00
CA LEU A 193 4.14 -0.78 21.27
C LEU A 193 3.33 0.51 21.36
N TRP A 194 3.92 1.65 20.95
CA TRP A 194 3.22 2.93 20.88
C TRP A 194 2.00 2.84 19.98
N ALA A 195 2.15 2.30 18.77
CA ALA A 195 1.04 2.16 17.83
C ALA A 195 -0.09 1.27 18.38
N ARG A 196 0.24 0.29 19.23
CA ARG A 196 -0.74 -0.51 19.97
C ARG A 196 -1.47 0.28 21.04
N GLN A 197 -0.73 1.00 21.89
CA GLN A 197 -1.27 1.82 22.98
C GLN A 197 -2.18 2.91 22.43
N GLU A 198 -1.78 3.51 21.32
CA GLU A 198 -2.54 4.51 20.59
C GLU A 198 -3.63 3.94 19.69
N ARG A 199 -3.84 2.61 19.67
CA ARG A 199 -4.90 1.96 18.86
C ARG A 199 -4.80 2.27 17.35
N ILE A 200 -3.59 2.52 16.86
CA ILE A 200 -3.30 2.65 15.43
C ILE A 200 -3.29 1.26 14.78
N THR A 201 -2.66 0.29 15.43
CA THR A 201 -2.70 -1.12 15.03
C THR A 201 -2.46 -2.03 16.23
N SER A 202 -3.12 -3.18 16.29
CA SER A 202 -2.94 -4.19 17.34
C SER A 202 -2.09 -5.39 16.92
N GLY A 203 -1.65 -5.44 15.66
CA GLY A 203 -1.12 -6.67 15.06
C GLY A 203 -2.24 -7.59 14.56
N TRP A 204 -1.88 -8.84 14.28
CA TRP A 204 -2.75 -9.88 13.73
C TRP A 204 -3.33 -10.73 14.85
N VAL A 205 -4.42 -11.45 14.52
CA VAL A 205 -5.11 -12.34 15.47
C VAL A 205 -4.23 -13.51 15.94
N ASP A 206 -3.14 -13.80 15.22
CA ASP A 206 -2.14 -14.80 15.59
C ASP A 206 -1.16 -14.32 16.67
N GLY A 207 -1.33 -13.10 17.20
CA GLY A 207 -0.45 -12.53 18.23
C GLY A 207 0.87 -11.99 17.68
N LYS A 208 0.97 -11.76 16.37
CA LYS A 208 2.16 -11.23 15.70
C LYS A 208 1.93 -9.82 15.17
N PHE A 209 3.00 -9.04 15.07
CA PHE A 209 2.97 -7.71 14.47
C PHE A 209 3.06 -7.74 12.94
N HIS A 210 3.85 -8.68 12.40
CA HIS A 210 4.18 -8.79 10.98
C HIS A 210 4.80 -7.50 10.42
N ALA A 211 5.94 -7.08 10.98
CA ALA A 211 6.63 -5.84 10.59
C ALA A 211 6.92 -5.79 9.08
N GLU A 212 7.41 -6.90 8.52
CA GLU A 212 7.83 -7.03 7.11
C GLU A 212 6.67 -7.20 6.12
N ALA A 213 5.42 -7.26 6.60
CA ALA A 213 4.29 -7.40 5.70
C ALA A 213 4.08 -6.12 4.89
N ARG A 214 4.11 -6.27 3.56
CA ARG A 214 3.82 -5.19 2.60
C ARG A 214 2.38 -4.70 2.78
N LEU A 215 2.20 -3.38 2.72
CA LEU A 215 0.90 -2.76 2.86
C LEU A 215 0.18 -2.64 1.52
N SER A 216 -1.15 -2.73 1.55
CA SER A 216 -1.99 -2.27 0.45
C SER A 216 -2.33 -0.79 0.58
N ASN A 217 -2.78 -0.15 -0.51
CA ASN A 217 -3.28 1.23 -0.49
C ASN A 217 -4.34 1.45 0.59
N ALA A 218 -5.30 0.52 0.70
CA ALA A 218 -6.36 0.61 1.72
C ALA A 218 -5.82 0.46 3.15
N SER A 219 -4.82 -0.41 3.35
CA SER A 219 -4.21 -0.62 4.67
C SER A 219 -3.42 0.61 5.13
N ALA A 220 -2.67 1.24 4.22
CA ALA A 220 -1.94 2.48 4.50
C ALA A 220 -2.89 3.63 4.89
N ALA A 221 -3.97 3.82 4.11
CA ALA A 221 -5.01 4.81 4.44
C ALA A 221 -5.69 4.52 5.79
N ALA A 222 -5.92 3.25 6.12
CA ALA A 222 -6.53 2.87 7.39
C ALA A 222 -5.62 3.16 8.60
N LEU A 223 -4.31 2.94 8.47
CA LEU A 223 -3.35 3.27 9.50
C LEU A 223 -3.25 4.79 9.69
N LEU A 224 -3.17 5.56 8.60
CA LEU A 224 -3.13 7.02 8.67
C LEU A 224 -4.42 7.59 9.30
N TYR A 225 -5.60 7.10 8.92
CA TYR A 225 -6.87 7.50 9.54
C TYR A 225 -6.87 7.33 11.06
N ARG A 226 -6.28 6.24 11.57
CA ARG A 226 -6.20 6.00 13.02
C ARG A 226 -5.13 6.86 13.68
N ALA A 227 -4.02 7.11 12.99
CA ALA A 227 -3.02 8.07 13.43
C ALA A 227 -3.58 9.50 13.48
N ASP A 228 -4.57 9.83 12.64
CA ASP A 228 -5.33 11.08 12.68
C ASP A 228 -6.42 11.13 13.79
N GLY A 229 -6.44 10.15 14.69
CA GLY A 229 -7.40 10.09 15.80
C GLY A 229 -8.72 9.40 15.44
N ALA A 230 -8.85 8.83 14.24
CA ALA A 230 -10.01 8.04 13.81
C ALA A 230 -11.36 8.78 13.95
N GLN A 231 -11.37 10.07 13.58
CA GLN A 231 -12.58 10.88 13.69
C GLN A 231 -13.75 10.29 12.89
N LYS A 232 -14.93 10.23 13.50
CA LYS A 232 -16.12 9.68 12.84
C LYS A 232 -16.53 10.57 11.66
N ILE A 233 -16.44 10.03 10.44
CA ILE A 233 -17.03 10.67 9.27
C ILE A 233 -18.47 10.19 9.03
N GLN A 234 -19.33 11.10 8.58
CA GLN A 234 -20.66 10.74 8.11
C GLN A 234 -20.56 10.02 6.77
N MET A 235 -21.08 8.80 6.67
CA MET A 235 -21.09 8.04 5.42
C MET A 235 -22.39 8.37 4.69
N SER A 236 -22.34 9.36 3.79
CA SER A 236 -23.43 9.77 2.92
C SER A 236 -22.96 9.79 1.46
N GLY A 237 -23.87 9.48 0.55
CA GLY A 237 -23.61 9.48 -0.89
C GLY A 237 -22.94 8.20 -1.42
N THR A 238 -22.65 8.23 -2.71
CA THR A 238 -21.93 7.16 -3.42
C THR A 238 -20.43 7.23 -3.11
N SER A 239 -19.75 6.09 -3.22
CA SER A 239 -18.28 6.03 -3.16
C SER A 239 -17.67 7.02 -4.15
N PRO A 240 -16.60 7.76 -3.76
CA PRO A 240 -15.88 8.66 -4.67
C PRO A 240 -15.04 7.90 -5.70
N PHE A 241 -14.88 6.58 -5.56
CA PHE A 241 -14.05 5.75 -6.42
C PHE A 241 -14.87 4.69 -7.14
N SER A 242 -14.49 4.39 -8.38
CA SER A 242 -15.19 3.45 -9.27
C SER A 242 -15.03 1.98 -8.83
N ASP A 243 -13.96 1.65 -8.13
CA ASP A 243 -13.56 0.31 -7.71
C ASP A 243 -13.74 0.05 -6.20
N VAL A 244 -14.39 0.98 -5.49
CA VAL A 244 -14.61 0.90 -4.05
C VAL A 244 -16.11 0.91 -3.76
N SER A 245 -16.57 -0.07 -2.99
CA SER A 245 -17.95 -0.18 -2.52
C SER A 245 -17.99 -0.28 -0.99
N SER A 246 -19.19 -0.26 -0.41
CA SER A 246 -19.39 -0.45 1.03
C SER A 246 -18.90 -1.81 1.55
N ALA A 247 -18.75 -2.81 0.67
CA ALA A 247 -18.20 -4.11 1.00
C ALA A 247 -16.66 -4.16 0.94
N THR A 248 -16.01 -3.14 0.37
CA THR A 248 -14.55 -3.08 0.28
C THR A 248 -13.95 -2.94 1.69
N PRO A 249 -12.95 -3.76 2.07
CA PRO A 249 -12.23 -3.57 3.32
C PRO A 249 -11.72 -2.15 3.47
N PHE A 250 -11.88 -1.58 4.66
CA PHE A 250 -11.53 -0.19 4.98
C PHE A 250 -12.28 0.88 4.19
N TYR A 251 -13.47 0.58 3.66
CA TYR A 251 -14.29 1.53 2.91
C TYR A 251 -14.37 2.92 3.57
N ARG A 252 -14.65 2.98 4.87
CA ARG A 252 -14.71 4.25 5.62
C ARG A 252 -13.41 5.04 5.57
N GLN A 253 -12.27 4.37 5.76
CA GLN A 253 -10.96 5.01 5.80
C GLN A 253 -10.55 5.49 4.41
N ILE A 254 -10.89 4.73 3.38
CA ILE A 254 -10.71 5.12 1.98
C ILE A 254 -11.53 6.38 1.65
N VAL A 255 -12.81 6.42 2.05
CA VAL A 255 -13.67 7.59 1.86
C VAL A 255 -13.18 8.79 2.68
N TRP A 256 -12.72 8.57 3.92
CA TRP A 256 -12.08 9.62 4.73
C TRP A 256 -10.88 10.21 4.01
N ALA A 257 -10.01 9.35 3.46
CA ALA A 257 -8.78 9.77 2.79
C ALA A 257 -9.08 10.65 1.56
N SER A 258 -10.11 10.26 0.79
CA SER A 258 -10.60 11.05 -0.33
C SER A 258 -11.06 12.44 0.10
N ARG A 259 -11.91 12.51 1.14
CA ARG A 259 -12.52 13.77 1.60
C ARG A 259 -11.53 14.73 2.24
N HIS A 260 -10.46 14.22 2.86
CA HIS A 260 -9.38 15.04 3.42
C HIS A 260 -8.30 15.39 2.39
N GLY A 261 -8.47 14.97 1.13
CA GLY A 261 -7.54 15.26 0.05
C GLY A 261 -6.19 14.54 0.19
N VAL A 262 -6.15 13.42 0.92
CA VAL A 262 -4.92 12.67 1.21
C VAL A 262 -4.74 11.42 0.35
N SER A 263 -5.76 11.05 -0.43
CA SER A 263 -5.67 9.92 -1.37
C SER A 263 -4.96 10.32 -2.66
N THR A 264 -3.95 9.57 -3.06
CA THR A 264 -3.45 9.56 -4.44
C THR A 264 -4.31 8.59 -5.26
N VAL A 265 -5.07 9.08 -6.22
CA VAL A 265 -5.84 8.27 -7.17
C VAL A 265 -5.03 7.99 -8.42
N SER A 266 -5.25 6.82 -9.02
CA SER A 266 -4.79 6.50 -10.36
C SER A 266 -5.71 7.18 -11.40
N GLU A 267 -5.30 7.18 -12.67
CA GLU A 267 -6.15 7.66 -13.76
C GLU A 267 -7.53 6.97 -13.75
N GLY A 268 -8.61 7.72 -13.98
CA GLY A 268 -9.96 7.16 -14.05
C GLY A 268 -10.71 6.97 -12.71
N ASN A 269 -10.31 7.69 -11.65
CA ASN A 269 -10.96 7.68 -10.32
C ASN A 269 -10.94 6.32 -9.60
N ALA A 270 -9.99 5.44 -9.91
CA ALA A 270 -9.78 4.20 -9.18
C ALA A 270 -8.85 4.43 -7.95
N PHE A 271 -9.17 3.78 -6.83
CA PHE A 271 -8.36 3.82 -5.61
C PHE A 271 -7.37 2.65 -5.51
N GLU A 272 -7.68 1.52 -6.14
CA GLU A 272 -6.90 0.27 -6.13
C GLU A 272 -6.65 -0.25 -4.70
N PRO A 273 -7.71 -0.59 -3.93
CA PRO A 273 -7.60 -0.84 -2.48
C PRO A 273 -6.70 -2.03 -2.12
N THR A 274 -6.58 -3.01 -3.02
CA THR A 274 -5.79 -4.24 -2.81
C THR A 274 -4.40 -4.16 -3.41
N ALA A 275 -4.09 -3.14 -4.23
CA ALA A 275 -2.76 -2.96 -4.79
C ALA A 275 -1.75 -2.67 -3.68
N GLN A 276 -0.52 -3.17 -3.85
CA GLN A 276 0.59 -2.88 -2.93
C GLN A 276 0.92 -1.39 -3.00
N THR A 277 1.09 -0.76 -1.84
CA THR A 277 1.50 0.64 -1.78
C THR A 277 3.03 0.73 -1.90
N SER A 278 3.49 1.75 -2.63
CA SER A 278 4.90 2.06 -2.79
C SER A 278 5.36 3.18 -1.85
N ARG A 279 6.68 3.34 -1.71
CA ARG A 279 7.29 4.43 -0.92
C ARG A 279 6.91 5.79 -1.44
N GLY A 280 6.92 5.98 -2.76
CA GLY A 280 6.52 7.22 -3.42
C GLY A 280 5.05 7.56 -3.12
N ARG A 281 4.16 6.56 -3.16
CA ARG A 281 2.74 6.75 -2.83
C ARG A 281 2.53 7.15 -1.37
N VAL A 282 3.24 6.51 -0.43
CA VAL A 282 3.19 6.90 0.99
C VAL A 282 3.76 8.30 1.20
N ALA A 283 4.89 8.64 0.57
CA ALA A 283 5.47 9.98 0.65
C ALA A 283 4.48 11.05 0.18
N MET A 284 3.80 10.82 -0.94
CA MET A 284 2.76 11.70 -1.45
C MET A 284 1.53 11.76 -0.52
N MET A 285 1.05 10.62 -0.03
CA MET A 285 -0.06 10.58 0.94
C MET A 285 0.22 11.42 2.19
N MET A 286 1.43 11.31 2.75
CA MET A 286 1.84 12.07 3.94
C MET A 286 2.02 13.56 3.65
N TYR A 287 2.61 13.92 2.51
CA TYR A 287 2.68 15.32 2.06
C TYR A 287 1.29 15.94 1.92
N LEU A 288 0.36 15.23 1.27
CA LEU A 288 -1.01 15.70 1.10
C LEU A 288 -1.69 15.89 2.46
N TYR A 289 -1.57 14.91 3.37
CA TYR A 289 -2.09 15.01 4.74
C TYR A 289 -1.63 16.27 5.46
N PHE A 290 -0.31 16.53 5.49
CA PHE A 290 0.21 17.72 6.16
C PHE A 290 0.01 19.01 5.37
N ARG A 291 -0.42 18.96 4.10
CA ARG A 291 -0.77 20.14 3.32
C ARG A 291 -2.22 20.57 3.55
N THR A 292 -3.13 19.62 3.73
CA THR A 292 -4.57 19.86 3.88
C THR A 292 -5.03 19.97 5.34
N SER A 293 -4.18 19.60 6.30
CA SER A 293 -4.45 19.68 7.75
C SER A 293 -3.91 20.95 8.41
#